data_AF-A0A7L8RWR6-F1
#
_entry.id   AF-A0A7L8RWR6-F1
#
_cell.length_a   1.000
_cell.length_b   1.000
_cell.length_c   1.000
_cell.angle_alpha   90.00
_cell.angle_beta   90.00
_cell.angle_gamma   90.00
#
_symmetry.space_group_name_H-M   'P 1'
#
loop_
_entity.id
_entity.type
_entity.pdbx_description
1 polymer ?
#
loop_
_entity_poly.entity_id
_entity_poly.type
_entity_poly.pdbx_seq_one_letter_code
_entity_poly.pdbx_strand_id
1 'polypeptide(L)'
;MSYQWFEMEDGRSVYRKADKHEPKRSHLACPMIAQDTMEPVQSMLDGKMYDSKSKLRSTYRAAGMVEVGNDPARLRPRKRPKPDRAAIKTTVEKAKARFDRGERVRPR
;
A
#
# COMPACT_ATOMS: atom_id res chain seq x y z
N MET A 1 19.00 5.30 -7.51
CA MET A 1 18.38 6.01 -8.65
C MET A 1 19.46 6.13 -9.70
N SER A 2 19.22 5.67 -10.93
CA SER A 2 20.23 5.67 -12.00
C SER A 2 19.90 6.74 -13.03
N TYR A 3 20.94 7.39 -13.55
CA TYR A 3 20.86 8.39 -14.60
C TYR A 3 21.71 7.91 -15.77
N GLN A 4 21.26 8.18 -17.00
CA GLN A 4 21.94 7.75 -18.21
C GLN A 4 21.83 8.81 -19.29
N TRP A 5 22.76 8.77 -20.25
CA TRP A 5 22.71 9.59 -21.45
C TRP A 5 21.69 9.02 -22.42
N PHE A 6 20.83 9.89 -22.96
CA PHE A 6 19.90 9.55 -24.02
C PHE A 6 20.22 10.39 -25.24
N GLU A 7 20.50 9.73 -26.35
CA GLU A 7 20.59 10.38 -27.66
C GLU A 7 19.18 10.63 -28.19
N MET A 8 18.91 11.87 -28.57
CA MET A 8 17.68 12.26 -29.26
C MET A 8 17.89 12.13 -30.77
N GLU A 9 16.78 12.00 -31.51
CA GLU A 9 16.79 11.88 -32.97
C GLU A 9 17.44 13.10 -33.67
N ASP A 10 17.43 14.26 -32.99
CA ASP A 10 18.08 15.50 -33.44
C ASP A 10 19.61 15.55 -33.17
N GLY A 11 20.23 14.43 -32.78
CA GLY A 11 21.67 14.35 -32.47
C GLY A 11 22.08 15.03 -31.16
N ARG A 12 21.11 15.37 -30.30
CA ARG A 12 21.34 15.99 -28.99
C ARG A 12 21.33 14.94 -27.89
N SER A 13 22.33 14.96 -27.02
CA SER A 13 22.42 14.05 -25.87
C SER A 13 21.89 14.73 -24.59
N VAL A 14 20.97 14.08 -23.88
CA VAL A 14 20.40 14.58 -22.61
C VAL A 14 20.65 13.59 -21.48
N TYR A 15 21.28 14.05 -20.39
CA TYR A 15 21.43 13.27 -19.16
C TYR A 15 20.18 13.41 -18.30
N ARG A 16 19.37 12.35 -18.22
CA ARG A 16 18.14 12.34 -17.42
C ARG A 16 18.02 11.06 -16.60
N LYS A 17 17.12 11.10 -15.62
CA LYS A 17 16.81 9.94 -14.78
C LYS A 17 16.35 8.79 -15.68
N ALA A 18 17.00 7.64 -15.55
CA ALA A 18 16.58 6.42 -16.23
C ALA A 18 15.35 5.88 -15.50
N ASP A 19 14.21 5.84 -16.18
CA ASP A 19 13.04 5.12 -15.65
C ASP A 19 13.40 3.65 -15.56
N LYS A 20 13.48 3.14 -14.33
CA LYS A 20 13.55 1.69 -14.11
C LYS A 20 12.20 1.14 -14.49
N HIS A 21 12.14 0.28 -15.51
CA HIS A 21 10.97 -0.54 -15.74
C HIS A 21 10.79 -1.42 -14.50
N GLU A 22 9.83 -1.09 -13.63
CA GLU A 22 9.52 -1.95 -12.49
C GLU A 22 9.07 -3.30 -13.02
N PRO A 23 9.62 -4.43 -12.52
CA PRO A 23 9.16 -5.73 -12.96
C PRO A 23 7.69 -5.90 -12.57
N LYS A 24 6.90 -6.40 -13.52
CA LYS A 24 5.49 -6.72 -13.31
C LYS A 24 5.37 -7.66 -12.09
N ARG A 25 4.43 -7.37 -11.18
CA ARG A 25 4.24 -8.09 -9.90
C ARG A 25 4.02 -9.61 -10.05
N SER A 26 3.68 -10.10 -11.24
CA SER A 26 3.43 -11.52 -11.53
C SER A 26 3.76 -11.89 -12.98
N HIS A 27 3.92 -13.20 -13.25
CA HIS A 27 4.13 -13.79 -14.58
C HIS A 27 2.93 -13.64 -15.52
N LEU A 28 1.72 -13.41 -14.98
CA LEU A 28 0.48 -13.14 -15.72
C LEU A 28 -0.05 -11.76 -15.33
N ALA A 29 0.70 -10.72 -15.66
CA ALA A 29 0.30 -9.37 -15.33
C ALA A 29 -0.81 -8.89 -16.27
N CYS A 30 -2.04 -8.94 -15.78
CA CYS A 30 -3.18 -8.28 -16.42
C CYS A 30 -3.23 -6.80 -16.02
N PRO A 31 -3.64 -5.89 -16.92
CA PRO A 31 -3.89 -4.51 -16.56
C PRO A 31 -5.04 -4.43 -15.55
N MET A 32 -4.85 -3.64 -14.49
CA MET A 32 -5.92 -3.33 -13.55
C MET A 32 -6.79 -2.22 -14.14
N ILE A 33 -7.91 -2.59 -14.77
CA ILE A 33 -8.82 -1.64 -15.41
C ILE A 33 -9.91 -1.24 -14.40
N ALA A 34 -9.88 0.01 -13.95
CA ALA A 34 -10.96 0.59 -13.15
C ALA A 34 -11.96 1.29 -14.08
N GLN A 35 -13.12 0.68 -14.33
CA GLN A 35 -14.16 1.28 -15.16
C GLN A 35 -14.90 2.40 -14.43
N ASP A 36 -15.08 3.54 -15.09
CA ASP A 36 -15.80 4.69 -14.54
C ASP A 36 -17.32 4.56 -14.63
N THR A 37 -17.81 3.69 -15.51
CA THR A 37 -19.24 3.46 -15.71
C THR A 37 -19.86 2.73 -14.52
N MET A 38 -21.11 3.07 -14.22
CA MET A 38 -21.98 2.43 -13.22
C MET A 38 -23.42 2.39 -13.73
N GLU A 39 -24.26 1.56 -13.10
CA GLU A 39 -25.70 1.66 -13.27
C GLU A 39 -26.17 3.08 -12.95
N PRO A 40 -27.15 3.63 -13.68
CA PRO A 40 -27.62 4.99 -13.44
C PRO A 40 -28.14 5.16 -12.01
N VAL A 41 -27.48 6.03 -11.24
CA VAL A 41 -27.86 6.34 -9.85
C VAL A 41 -28.30 7.79 -9.75
N GLN A 42 -29.37 8.03 -8.99
CA GLN A 42 -29.78 9.38 -8.64
C GLN A 42 -28.90 9.94 -7.53
N SER A 43 -28.30 11.09 -7.78
CA SER A 43 -27.58 11.86 -6.77
C SER A 43 -28.56 12.50 -5.79
N MET A 44 -28.29 12.34 -4.50
CA MET A 44 -29.11 12.94 -3.43
C MET A 44 -28.77 14.42 -3.17
N LEU A 45 -27.67 14.91 -3.75
CA LEU A 45 -27.25 16.30 -3.61
C LEU A 45 -28.07 17.22 -4.53
N ASP A 46 -28.27 16.80 -5.78
CA ASP A 46 -28.84 17.62 -6.85
C ASP A 46 -29.99 16.94 -7.62
N GLY A 47 -30.35 15.70 -7.27
CA GLY A 47 -31.47 14.96 -7.85
C GLY A 47 -31.23 14.43 -9.26
N LYS A 48 -30.04 14.61 -9.84
CA LYS A 48 -29.71 14.20 -11.22
C LYS A 48 -29.27 12.75 -11.30
N MET A 49 -29.52 12.11 -12.44
CA MET A 49 -29.05 10.76 -12.74
C MET A 49 -27.62 10.79 -13.28
N TYR A 50 -26.75 9.93 -12.75
CA TYR A 50 -25.36 9.78 -13.17
C TYR A 50 -25.05 8.34 -13.55
N ASP A 51 -24.35 8.16 -14.66
CA ASP A 51 -23.81 6.90 -15.18
C ASP A 51 -22.28 6.78 -14.97
N SER A 52 -21.63 7.86 -14.56
CA SER A 52 -20.19 7.99 -14.37
C SER A 52 -19.86 8.28 -12.90
N LYS A 53 -19.03 7.43 -12.31
CA LYS A 53 -18.57 7.54 -10.91
C LYS A 53 -17.79 8.83 -10.71
N SER A 54 -16.93 9.19 -11.66
CA SER A 54 -16.10 10.39 -11.59
C SER A 54 -16.95 11.66 -11.60
N LYS A 55 -17.97 11.74 -12.47
CA LYS A 55 -18.91 12.87 -12.51
C LYS A 55 -19.67 13.01 -11.19
N LEU A 56 -20.23 11.92 -10.67
CA LEU A 56 -20.94 11.93 -9.39
C LEU A 56 -20.03 12.39 -8.23
N ARG A 57 -18.79 11.88 -8.16
CA ARG A 57 -17.84 12.30 -7.11
C ARG A 57 -17.43 13.76 -7.24
N SER A 58 -17.34 14.29 -8.46
CA SER A 58 -16.99 15.69 -8.69
C SER A 58 -18.01 16.65 -8.11
N THR A 59 -19.31 16.32 -8.19
CA THR A 59 -20.38 17.16 -7.63
C THR A 59 -20.35 17.15 -6.11
N TYR A 60 -20.16 15.97 -5.51
CA TYR A 60 -20.01 15.84 -4.06
C TYR A 60 -18.81 16.63 -3.52
N ARG A 61 -17.65 16.55 -4.18
CA ARG A 61 -16.47 17.33 -3.78
C ARG A 61 -16.69 18.84 -3.92
N ALA A 62 -17.34 19.28 -5.00
CA ALA A 62 -17.66 20.69 -5.20
C ALA A 62 -18.61 21.24 -4.11
N ALA A 63 -19.50 20.39 -3.58
CA ALA A 63 -20.36 20.71 -2.45
C ALA A 63 -19.69 20.58 -1.07
N GLY A 64 -18.38 20.28 -1.02
CA GLY A 64 -17.64 20.12 0.24
C GLY A 64 -17.91 18.79 0.98
N MET A 65 -18.54 17.82 0.33
CA MET A 65 -18.78 16.50 0.90
C MET A 65 -17.48 15.68 0.92
N VAL A 66 -17.30 14.86 1.97
CA VAL A 66 -16.14 13.98 2.13
C VAL A 66 -16.54 12.55 1.80
N GLU A 67 -15.83 11.92 0.86
CA GLU A 67 -16.00 10.51 0.52
C GLU A 67 -15.48 9.61 1.66
N VAL A 68 -16.41 9.00 2.41
CA VAL A 68 -16.07 8.05 3.48
C VAL A 68 -15.49 6.76 2.86
N GLY A 69 -14.40 6.24 3.42
CA GLY A 69 -13.75 4.99 2.99
C GLY A 69 -12.52 5.15 2.11
N ASN A 70 -12.27 6.35 1.59
CA ASN A 70 -11.01 6.71 0.92
C ASN A 70 -10.08 7.52 1.84
N ASP A 71 -10.04 7.16 3.13
CA ASP A 71 -9.15 7.82 4.09
C ASP A 71 -7.69 7.41 3.84
N PRO A 72 -6.75 8.36 3.65
CA PRO A 72 -5.33 8.09 3.52
C PRO A 72 -4.75 7.27 4.67
N ALA A 73 -5.35 7.35 5.86
CA ALA A 73 -4.99 6.57 7.03
C ALA A 73 -5.14 5.07 6.81
N ARG A 74 -6.03 4.61 5.91
CA ARG A 74 -6.18 3.19 5.56
C ARG A 74 -4.93 2.62 4.90
N LEU A 75 -4.13 3.46 4.24
CA LEU A 75 -2.87 3.07 3.62
C LEU A 75 -1.68 3.11 4.59
N ARG A 76 -1.88 3.60 5.83
CA ARG A 76 -0.80 3.68 6.80
C ARG A 76 -0.35 2.27 7.19
N PRO A 77 0.96 1.96 7.11
CA PRO A 77 1.46 0.68 7.56
C PRO A 77 1.21 0.52 9.07
N ARG A 78 0.71 -0.66 9.47
CA ARG A 78 0.50 -0.97 10.88
C ARG A 78 1.84 -0.92 11.62
N LYS A 79 1.95 -0.06 12.62
CA LYS A 79 3.11 -0.03 13.52
C LYS A 79 3.13 -1.32 14.33
N ARG A 80 4.09 -2.20 14.04
CA ARG A 80 4.32 -3.40 14.85
C ARG A 80 4.96 -2.95 16.17
N PRO A 81 4.48 -3.43 17.34
CA PRO A 81 5.15 -3.14 18.60
C PRO A 81 6.59 -3.66 18.53
N LYS A 82 7.54 -2.87 19.04
CA LYS A 82 8.94 -3.32 19.12
C LYS A 82 9.03 -4.40 20.20
N PRO A 83 9.61 -5.58 19.91
CA PRO A 83 9.83 -6.59 20.93
C PRO A 83 10.78 -6.06 22.02
N ASP A 84 10.45 -6.32 23.29
CA ASP A 84 11.36 -6.08 24.40
C ASP A 84 12.47 -7.13 24.39
N ARG A 85 13.63 -6.74 23.87
CA ARG A 85 14.79 -7.63 23.73
C ARG A 85 15.37 -8.04 25.09
N ALA A 86 15.25 -7.19 26.12
CA ALA A 86 15.79 -7.49 27.43
C ALA A 86 14.98 -8.60 28.10
N ALA A 87 13.65 -8.46 28.13
CA ALA A 87 12.76 -9.49 28.68
C ALA A 87 12.87 -10.83 27.95
N ILE A 88 13.01 -10.81 26.62
CA ILE A 88 13.24 -12.03 25.83
C ILE A 88 14.56 -12.69 26.25
N LYS A 89 15.65 -11.92 26.33
CA LYS A 89 16.96 -12.43 26.71
C LYS A 89 16.95 -13.04 28.12
N THR A 90 16.40 -12.34 29.11
CA THR A 90 16.31 -12.86 30.49
C THR A 90 15.48 -14.13 30.56
N THR A 91 14.41 -14.23 29.77
CA THR A 91 13.57 -15.43 29.71
C THR A 91 14.33 -16.62 29.12
N VAL A 92 15.08 -16.38 28.04
CA VAL A 92 15.92 -17.40 27.39
C VAL A 92 17.04 -17.86 28.32
N GLU A 93 17.73 -16.94 28.99
CA GLU A 93 18.79 -17.25 29.96
C GLU A 93 18.26 -18.06 31.14
N LYS A 94 17.10 -17.68 31.68
CA LYS A 94 16.42 -18.42 32.75
C LYS A 94 16.04 -19.83 32.31
N ALA A 95 15.52 -19.99 31.09
CA ALA A 95 15.19 -21.29 30.53
C ALA A 95 16.44 -22.16 30.36
N LYS A 96 17.53 -21.58 29.84
CA LYS A 96 18.82 -22.26 29.73
C LYS A 96 19.34 -22.72 31.09
N ALA A 97 19.33 -21.85 32.10
CA ALA A 97 19.78 -22.19 33.45
C ALA A 97 18.96 -23.34 34.07
N ARG A 98 17.64 -23.37 33.84
CA ARG A 98 16.78 -24.49 34.29
C ARG A 98 17.16 -25.81 33.61
N PHE A 99 17.36 -25.76 32.29
CA PHE A 99 17.79 -26.93 31.52
C PHE A 99 19.14 -27.45 31.98
N ASP A 100 20.12 -26.56 32.18
CA ASP A 100 21.48 -26.91 32.62
C ASP A 100 21.47 -27.47 34.06
N ARG A 101 20.52 -27.05 34.93
CA ARG A 101 20.27 -27.66 36.25
C ARG A 101 19.59 -29.03 36.20
N GLY A 102 19.22 -29.52 35.01
CA GLY A 102 18.54 -30.81 34.86
C GLY A 102 17.03 -30.77 35.12
N GLU A 103 16.44 -29.58 35.30
CA GLU A 103 14.98 -29.42 35.41
C GLU A 103 14.35 -29.73 34.04
N ARG A 104 13.87 -30.97 33.85
CA ARG A 104 13.16 -31.40 32.64
C ARG A 104 11.66 -31.44 32.89
N VAL A 105 10.91 -30.65 32.13
CA VAL A 105 9.45 -30.76 32.10
C VAL A 105 9.10 -32.01 31.30
N ARG A 106 8.53 -33.03 31.96
CA ARG A 106 7.88 -34.13 31.26
C ARG A 106 6.51 -33.63 30.80
N PRO A 107 6.20 -33.63 29.49
CA PRO A 107 4.85 -33.38 29.04
C PRO A 107 3.96 -34.52 29.57
N ARG A 108 2.76 -34.15 30.05
CA ARG A 108 1.74 -35.08 30.52
C ARG A 108 0.94 -35.63 29.34
#